data_AF-A0A2P6G1D3-F1
#
_entry.id   AF-A0A2P6G1D3-F1
#
_cell.length_a   1.000
_cell.length_b   1.000
_cell.length_c   1.000
_cell.angle_alpha   90.00
_cell.angle_beta   90.00
_cell.angle_gamma   90.00
#
_symmetry.space_group_name_H-M   'P 1'
#
loop_
_entity.id
_entity.type
_entity.pdbx_description
1 polymer ?
#
loop_
_entity_poly.entity_id
_entity_poly.type
_entity_poly.pdbx_seq_one_letter_code
_entity_poly.pdbx_strand_id
1 'polypeptide(L)'
;MIMGIGLILSSLGADDFWSKAMDIHYQHRVALFNSLKIKQGSKVFIGDSITEQCIWNELFEDNTLINRGIGGDITEKVLSRLDFLDSTKPSTVFLMIGTNDLGQNKSLDEIIRNYQKIIQKLSKKLPNAVIYMQSILPINQNLFFMKRDYYTNENIDLLNTMIQKLEKNNARYLELNKFFKDKNGNLNIKYSSDGLHLNGDGYQKWKDIFIQANII
;
A
#
# COMPACT_ATOMS: atom_id res chain seq x y z
N MET A 1 -21.88 -30.82 31.36
CA MET A 1 -20.83 -31.87 31.42
C MET A 1 -20.87 -32.54 30.06
N ILE A 2 -19.90 -32.42 29.15
CA ILE A 2 -18.44 -32.52 29.28
C ILE A 2 -17.79 -31.75 28.11
N MET A 3 -16.77 -30.94 28.44
CA MET A 3 -15.56 -30.52 27.69
C MET A 3 -15.72 -30.02 26.24
N GLY A 4 -15.40 -28.77 25.86
CA GLY A 4 -14.24 -28.00 26.29
C GLY A 4 -12.99 -28.41 25.49
N ILE A 5 -12.99 -28.20 24.17
CA ILE A 5 -11.76 -28.27 23.36
C ILE A 5 -11.28 -26.84 23.14
N GLY A 6 -10.54 -26.35 24.13
CA GLY A 6 -9.66 -25.21 23.95
C GLY A 6 -8.45 -25.67 23.16
N LEU A 7 -8.39 -25.32 21.88
CA LEU A 7 -7.16 -25.40 21.09
C LEU A 7 -6.28 -24.23 21.52
N ILE A 8 -5.45 -24.47 22.53
CA ILE A 8 -4.27 -23.65 22.80
C ILE A 8 -3.26 -23.99 21.70
N LEU A 9 -3.39 -23.32 20.55
CA LEU A 9 -2.25 -23.14 19.66
C LEU A 9 -1.23 -22.30 20.43
N SER A 10 -0.08 -22.88 20.73
CA SER A 10 1.04 -22.12 21.29
C SER A 10 1.35 -20.96 20.35
N SER A 11 1.43 -19.74 20.89
CA SER A 11 1.68 -18.51 20.12
C SER A 11 2.91 -18.61 19.21
N LEU A 12 3.93 -19.35 19.65
CA LEU A 12 5.15 -19.62 18.88
C LEU A 12 4.90 -20.35 17.54
N GLY A 13 3.88 -21.21 17.45
CA GLY A 13 3.55 -21.93 16.21
C GLY A 13 2.62 -21.16 15.27
N ALA A 14 1.74 -20.34 15.84
CA ALA A 14 0.84 -19.49 15.05
C ALA A 14 1.59 -18.34 14.38
N ASP A 15 2.53 -17.69 15.08
CA ASP A 15 3.33 -16.59 14.54
C ASP A 15 4.25 -17.08 13.41
N ASP A 16 4.84 -18.27 13.54
CA ASP A 16 5.64 -18.92 12.49
C ASP A 16 4.80 -19.29 11.26
N PHE A 17 3.58 -19.80 11.46
CA PHE A 17 2.65 -20.10 10.37
C PHE A 17 2.29 -18.85 9.55
N TRP A 18 1.85 -17.77 10.22
CA TRP A 18 1.44 -16.55 9.53
C TRP A 18 2.63 -15.86 8.83
N SER A 19 3.80 -15.84 9.45
CA SER A 19 5.02 -15.32 8.83
C SER A 19 5.35 -16.07 7.53
N LYS A 20 5.34 -17.41 7.57
CA LYS A 20 5.56 -18.25 6.38
C LYS A 20 4.48 -18.07 5.33
N ALA A 21 3.21 -18.01 5.73
CA ALA A 21 2.09 -17.82 4.81
C ALA A 21 2.21 -16.48 4.05
N MET A 22 2.60 -15.40 4.75
CA MET A 22 2.81 -14.09 4.13
C MET A 22 4.01 -14.08 3.18
N ASP A 23 5.09 -14.80 3.51
CA ASP A 23 6.22 -14.92 2.58
C ASP A 23 5.87 -15.72 1.34
N ILE A 24 5.16 -16.85 1.49
CA ILE A 24 4.65 -17.65 0.37
C ILE A 24 3.70 -16.83 -0.51
N HIS A 25 2.78 -16.08 0.10
CA HIS A 25 1.89 -15.15 -0.62
C HIS A 25 2.70 -14.16 -1.46
N TYR A 26 3.71 -13.53 -0.85
CA TYR A 26 4.61 -12.62 -1.55
C TYR A 26 5.29 -13.29 -2.76
N GLN A 27 5.88 -14.48 -2.59
CA GLN A 27 6.53 -15.20 -3.69
C GLN A 27 5.56 -15.55 -4.82
N HIS A 28 4.37 -16.05 -4.47
CA HIS A 28 3.33 -16.37 -5.46
C HIS A 28 2.89 -15.13 -6.26
N ARG A 29 2.67 -14.00 -5.57
CA ARG A 29 2.27 -12.74 -6.22
C ARG A 29 3.37 -12.18 -7.11
N VAL A 30 4.63 -12.21 -6.67
CA VAL A 30 5.78 -11.79 -7.49
C VAL A 30 5.91 -12.67 -8.75
N ALA A 31 5.85 -14.00 -8.59
CA ALA A 31 5.91 -14.93 -9.71
C ALA A 31 4.75 -14.69 -10.71
N LEU A 32 3.53 -14.48 -10.21
CA LEU A 32 2.38 -14.13 -11.03
C LEU A 32 2.61 -12.82 -11.79
N PHE A 33 3.06 -11.76 -11.11
CA PHE A 33 3.30 -10.46 -11.75
C PHE A 33 4.36 -10.53 -12.86
N ASN A 34 5.41 -11.33 -12.67
CA ASN A 34 6.43 -11.57 -13.69
C ASN A 34 5.91 -12.35 -14.90
N SER A 35 4.84 -13.13 -14.74
CA SER A 35 4.19 -13.87 -15.85
C SER A 35 3.18 -13.02 -16.64
N LEU A 36 2.68 -11.93 -16.05
CA LEU A 36 1.60 -11.12 -16.62
C LEU A 36 2.14 -9.92 -17.42
N LYS A 37 1.65 -9.78 -18.66
CA LYS A 37 2.00 -8.64 -19.52
C LYS A 37 1.30 -7.37 -19.06
N ILE A 38 2.05 -6.27 -19.01
CA ILE A 38 1.51 -4.92 -18.83
C ILE A 38 1.40 -4.27 -20.22
N LYS A 39 0.18 -3.90 -20.64
CA LYS A 39 -0.03 -3.22 -21.91
C LYS A 39 0.58 -1.82 -21.87
N GLN A 40 1.04 -1.34 -23.03
CA GLN A 40 1.51 0.03 -23.15
C GLN A 40 0.37 1.00 -22.80
N GLY A 41 0.68 2.04 -22.03
CA GLY A 41 -0.30 3.02 -21.56
C GLY A 41 -1.13 2.57 -20.36
N SER A 42 -0.90 1.39 -19.78
CA SER A 42 -1.55 0.98 -18.52
C SER A 42 -1.20 1.91 -17.36
N LYS A 43 -2.11 2.03 -16.39
CA LYS A 43 -1.88 2.72 -15.12
C LYS A 43 -1.74 1.65 -14.02
N VAL A 44 -0.61 1.63 -13.32
CA VAL A 44 -0.23 0.51 -12.44
C VAL A 44 -0.28 0.95 -10.98
N PHE A 45 -1.05 0.24 -10.16
CA PHE A 45 -1.09 0.44 -8.70
C PHE A 45 -0.11 -0.52 -8.01
N ILE A 46 0.86 0.02 -7.28
CA ILE A 46 1.87 -0.73 -6.52
C ILE A 46 1.70 -0.38 -5.04
N GLY A 47 1.63 -1.39 -4.19
CA GLY A 47 1.55 -1.18 -2.76
C GLY A 47 1.36 -2.47 -1.96
N ASP A 48 0.77 -2.30 -0.79
CA ASP A 48 0.49 -3.37 0.17
C ASP A 48 -0.92 -3.98 0.02
N SER A 49 -1.50 -4.51 1.11
CA SER A 49 -2.85 -5.08 1.18
C SER A 49 -3.93 -4.10 0.81
N ILE A 50 -3.79 -2.81 1.14
CA ILE A 50 -4.79 -1.79 0.82
C ILE A 50 -4.85 -1.61 -0.70
N THR A 51 -3.72 -1.72 -1.38
CA THR A 51 -3.68 -1.76 -2.85
C THR A 51 -4.19 -3.07 -3.41
N GLU A 52 -3.82 -4.20 -2.81
CA GLU A 52 -4.19 -5.54 -3.30
C GLU A 52 -5.70 -5.79 -3.27
N GLN A 53 -6.39 -5.38 -2.20
CA GLN A 53 -7.79 -5.72 -1.96
C GLN A 53 -8.78 -5.01 -2.91
N CYS A 54 -8.36 -3.96 -3.61
CA CYS A 54 -9.20 -3.26 -4.57
C CYS A 54 -9.22 -3.96 -5.93
N ILE A 55 -10.43 -4.11 -6.49
CA ILE A 55 -10.63 -4.51 -7.89
C ILE A 55 -10.63 -3.23 -8.75
N TRP A 56 -9.44 -2.65 -8.97
CA TRP A 56 -9.28 -1.31 -9.55
C TRP A 56 -9.99 -1.12 -10.91
N ASN A 57 -9.90 -2.10 -11.79
CA ASN A 57 -10.53 -2.02 -13.11
C ASN A 57 -12.07 -1.99 -13.04
N GLU A 58 -12.68 -2.71 -12.09
CA GLU A 58 -14.13 -2.66 -11.87
C GLU A 58 -14.53 -1.36 -11.18
N LEU A 59 -13.76 -0.91 -10.18
CA LEU A 59 -14.04 0.33 -9.47
C LEU A 59 -14.09 1.54 -10.42
N PHE A 60 -13.18 1.61 -11.39
CA PHE A 60 -13.08 2.73 -12.34
C PHE A 60 -13.68 2.45 -13.72
N GLU A 61 -14.18 1.24 -13.97
CA GLU A 61 -14.62 0.79 -15.30
C GLU A 61 -13.53 0.97 -16.38
N ASP A 62 -12.25 0.82 -15.97
CA ASP A 62 -11.07 1.05 -16.80
C ASP A 62 -10.15 -0.19 -16.77
N ASN A 63 -10.19 -0.97 -17.85
CA ASN A 63 -9.37 -2.18 -18.02
C ASN A 63 -7.87 -1.91 -18.23
N THR A 64 -7.45 -0.63 -18.28
CA THR A 64 -6.04 -0.26 -18.30
C THR A 64 -5.42 -0.18 -16.91
N LEU A 65 -6.23 -0.23 -15.84
CA LEU A 65 -5.77 -0.24 -14.45
C LEU A 65 -5.28 -1.63 -14.04
N ILE A 66 -4.04 -1.69 -13.56
CA ILE A 66 -3.37 -2.94 -13.23
C ILE A 66 -3.01 -2.97 -11.75
N ASN A 67 -3.50 -3.99 -11.03
CA ASN A 67 -3.16 -4.21 -9.62
C ASN A 67 -1.80 -4.93 -9.48
N ARG A 68 -0.88 -4.34 -8.73
CA ARG A 68 0.42 -4.88 -8.31
C ARG A 68 0.63 -4.73 -6.79
N GLY A 69 -0.45 -4.71 -6.03
CA GLY A 69 -0.47 -4.80 -4.56
C GLY A 69 -0.20 -6.21 -4.05
N ILE A 70 0.49 -6.29 -2.90
CA ILE A 70 0.75 -7.54 -2.18
C ILE A 70 0.52 -7.31 -0.68
N GLY A 71 -0.28 -8.16 -0.04
CA GLY A 71 -0.59 -8.07 1.38
C GLY A 71 0.68 -8.18 2.23
N GLY A 72 0.77 -7.34 3.26
CA GLY A 72 1.91 -7.29 4.18
C GLY A 72 3.22 -6.77 3.57
N ASP A 73 3.18 -6.28 2.33
CA ASP A 73 4.38 -5.77 1.66
C ASP A 73 4.93 -4.53 2.37
N ILE A 74 6.25 -4.37 2.32
CA ILE A 74 7.00 -3.25 2.90
C ILE A 74 7.84 -2.56 1.83
N THR A 75 8.37 -1.38 2.13
CA THR A 75 9.18 -0.61 1.18
C THR A 75 10.35 -1.40 0.58
N GLU A 76 11.05 -2.18 1.41
CA GLU A 76 12.18 -3.01 0.99
C GLU A 76 11.76 -4.10 -0.02
N LYS A 77 10.65 -4.78 0.26
CA LYS A 77 10.13 -5.83 -0.61
C LYS A 77 9.62 -5.25 -1.93
N VAL A 78 8.88 -4.13 -1.91
CA VAL A 78 8.50 -3.38 -3.13
C VAL A 78 9.72 -3.08 -3.99
N LEU A 79 10.80 -2.54 -3.41
CA LEU A 79 12.03 -2.22 -4.13
C LEU A 79 12.64 -3.45 -4.84
N SER A 80 12.58 -4.61 -4.18
CA SER A 80 13.12 -5.88 -4.70
C SER A 80 12.34 -6.45 -5.89
N ARG A 81 11.06 -6.10 -6.04
CA ARG A 81 10.16 -6.72 -7.05
C ARG A 81 9.81 -5.83 -8.24
N LEU A 82 10.42 -4.65 -8.41
CA LEU A 82 10.10 -3.74 -9.52
C LEU A 82 10.53 -4.22 -10.91
N ASP A 83 11.11 -5.42 -11.03
CA ASP A 83 11.59 -5.94 -12.31
C ASP A 83 10.45 -6.45 -13.21
N PHE A 84 9.23 -6.64 -12.68
CA PHE A 84 8.04 -6.86 -13.52
C PHE A 84 7.73 -5.69 -14.46
N LEU A 85 8.32 -4.51 -14.21
CA LEU A 85 8.20 -3.33 -15.07
C LEU A 85 9.19 -3.34 -16.24
N ASP A 86 10.13 -4.29 -16.29
CA ASP A 86 11.13 -4.34 -17.36
C ASP A 86 10.48 -4.58 -18.72
N SER A 87 10.92 -3.78 -19.70
CA SER A 87 10.35 -3.76 -21.05
C SER A 87 8.85 -3.42 -21.11
N THR A 88 8.28 -2.86 -20.04
CA THR A 88 6.90 -2.34 -20.03
C THR A 88 6.87 -0.83 -20.25
N LYS A 89 5.71 -0.30 -20.63
CA LYS A 89 5.52 1.14 -20.87
C LYS A 89 4.20 1.64 -20.27
N PRO A 90 3.97 1.51 -18.95
CA PRO A 90 2.83 2.15 -18.30
C PRO A 90 2.89 3.68 -18.48
N SER A 91 1.74 4.33 -18.56
CA SER A 91 1.67 5.80 -18.55
C SER A 91 1.79 6.36 -17.14
N THR A 92 1.37 5.59 -16.14
CA THR A 92 1.24 6.04 -14.76
C THR A 92 1.55 4.93 -13.78
N VAL A 93 2.22 5.26 -12.68
CA VAL A 93 2.43 4.39 -11.52
C VAL A 93 1.87 5.08 -10.29
N PHE A 94 0.99 4.42 -9.56
CA PHE A 94 0.50 4.83 -8.25
C PHE A 94 1.20 4.00 -7.18
N LEU A 95 1.93 4.64 -6.27
CA LEU A 95 2.68 3.98 -5.21
C LEU A 95 2.12 4.39 -3.85
N MET A 96 1.64 3.43 -3.07
CA MET A 96 1.31 3.61 -1.64
C MET A 96 1.90 2.45 -0.84
N ILE A 97 2.88 2.74 0.02
CA ILE A 97 3.59 1.71 0.80
C ILE A 97 4.16 2.34 2.08
N GLY A 98 4.47 1.54 3.10
CA GLY A 98 5.11 2.03 4.34
C GLY A 98 4.26 1.80 5.59
N THR A 99 2.98 1.52 5.44
CA THR A 99 2.08 1.24 6.57
C THR A 99 2.54 0.01 7.37
N ASN A 100 2.99 -1.03 6.68
CA ASN A 100 3.52 -2.25 7.30
C ASN A 100 4.93 -2.05 7.85
N ASP A 101 5.75 -1.18 7.25
CA ASP A 101 7.07 -0.83 7.80
C ASP A 101 6.91 -0.19 9.19
N LEU A 102 5.95 0.73 9.35
CA LEU A 102 5.59 1.29 10.66
C LEU A 102 5.07 0.22 11.62
N GLY A 103 4.23 -0.70 11.13
CA GLY A 103 3.75 -1.86 11.92
C GLY A 103 4.87 -2.81 12.36
N GLN A 104 6.00 -2.83 11.66
CA GLN A 104 7.22 -3.56 11.99
C GLN A 104 8.24 -2.72 12.79
N ASN A 105 7.84 -1.52 13.26
CA ASN A 105 8.70 -0.58 13.99
C ASN A 105 9.96 -0.14 13.21
N LYS A 106 9.93 -0.14 11.87
CA LYS A 106 11.01 0.43 11.07
C LYS A 106 11.03 1.95 11.23
N SER A 107 12.22 2.52 11.35
CA SER A 107 12.38 3.98 11.49
C SER A 107 11.92 4.74 10.25
N LEU A 108 11.40 5.96 10.43
CA LEU A 108 11.03 6.85 9.31
C LEU A 108 12.17 7.03 8.30
N ASP A 109 13.42 7.16 8.78
CA ASP A 109 14.60 7.30 7.93
C ASP A 109 14.86 6.06 7.07
N GLU A 110 14.64 4.86 7.60
CA GLU A 110 14.76 3.63 6.81
C GLU A 110 13.73 3.58 5.70
N ILE A 111 12.47 3.87 6.04
CA ILE A 111 11.35 3.89 5.09
C ILE A 111 11.63 4.90 3.97
N ILE A 112 12.09 6.10 4.32
CA ILE A 112 12.39 7.15 3.34
C ILE A 112 13.60 6.85 2.47
N ARG A 113 14.65 6.23 3.02
CA ARG A 113 15.78 5.74 2.20
C ARG A 113 15.30 4.72 1.16
N ASN A 114 14.37 3.84 1.51
CA ASN A 114 13.81 2.88 0.56
C ASN A 114 12.92 3.57 -0.48
N TYR A 115 12.06 4.52 -0.08
CA TYR A 115 11.27 5.34 -1.00
C TYR A 115 12.15 6.06 -2.02
N GLN A 116 13.26 6.68 -1.60
CA GLN A 116 14.21 7.33 -2.51
C GLN A 116 14.76 6.37 -3.57
N LYS A 117 15.12 5.15 -3.18
CA LYS A 117 15.59 4.10 -4.09
C LYS A 117 14.48 3.63 -5.03
N ILE A 118 13.26 3.45 -4.54
CA ILE A 118 12.09 3.06 -5.34
C ILE A 118 11.84 4.11 -6.42
N ILE A 119 11.73 5.39 -6.03
CA ILE A 119 11.46 6.49 -6.97
C ILE A 119 12.59 6.59 -7.99
N GLN A 120 13.85 6.49 -7.57
CA GLN A 120 14.99 6.51 -8.50
C GLN A 120 14.91 5.35 -9.52
N LYS A 121 14.61 4.13 -9.06
CA LYS A 121 14.48 2.95 -9.93
C LYS A 121 13.30 3.11 -10.90
N LEU A 122 12.15 3.59 -10.42
CA LEU A 122 10.97 3.84 -11.24
C LEU A 122 11.23 4.95 -12.28
N SER A 123 11.76 6.11 -11.87
CA SER A 123 12.08 7.21 -12.79
C SER A 123 13.08 6.79 -13.87
N LYS A 124 14.06 5.94 -13.53
CA LYS A 124 15.03 5.41 -14.50
C LYS A 124 14.41 4.43 -15.48
N LYS A 125 13.59 3.48 -15.00
CA LYS A 125 12.94 2.46 -15.85
C LYS A 125 11.83 3.07 -16.71
N LEU A 126 11.12 4.08 -16.19
CA LEU A 126 9.90 4.65 -16.76
C LEU A 126 10.01 6.18 -16.91
N PRO A 127 10.94 6.70 -17.74
CA PRO A 127 11.19 8.15 -17.83
C PRO A 127 9.98 8.96 -18.32
N ASN A 128 9.06 8.33 -19.06
CA ASN A 128 7.87 8.97 -19.62
C ASN A 128 6.59 8.75 -18.80
N ALA A 129 6.64 7.92 -17.75
CA ALA A 129 5.47 7.68 -16.91
C ALA A 129 5.37 8.74 -15.81
N VAL A 130 4.16 9.05 -15.34
CA VAL A 130 3.98 9.83 -14.09
C VAL A 130 3.99 8.88 -12.90
N ILE A 131 4.75 9.19 -11.86
CA ILE A 131 4.79 8.39 -10.62
C ILE A 131 4.08 9.18 -9.53
N TYR A 132 2.89 8.75 -9.13
CA TYR A 132 2.16 9.31 -7.99
C TYR A 132 2.54 8.58 -6.71
N MET A 133 3.25 9.26 -5.82
CA MET A 133 3.51 8.82 -4.44
C MET A 133 2.32 9.23 -3.59
N GLN A 134 1.46 8.27 -3.28
CA GLN A 134 0.26 8.51 -2.51
C GLN A 134 0.61 8.56 -1.02
N SER A 135 0.04 9.53 -0.32
CA SER A 135 0.13 9.58 1.14
C SER A 135 -0.38 8.28 1.75
N ILE A 136 0.34 7.76 2.74
CA ILE A 136 -0.11 6.63 3.57
C ILE A 136 -1.38 7.06 4.32
N LEU A 137 -2.40 6.21 4.28
CA LEU A 137 -3.69 6.48 4.92
C LEU A 137 -3.56 6.50 6.46
N PRO A 138 -4.43 7.22 7.17
CA PRO A 138 -4.48 7.13 8.63
C PRO A 138 -4.90 5.73 9.07
N ILE A 139 -4.67 5.43 10.34
CA ILE A 139 -5.23 4.26 11.04
C ILE A 139 -6.23 4.70 12.10
N ASN A 140 -7.06 3.76 12.56
CA ASN A 140 -7.89 3.93 13.75
C ASN A 140 -7.41 2.99 14.85
N GLN A 141 -6.61 3.51 15.79
CA GLN A 141 -6.01 2.71 16.86
C GLN A 141 -7.03 2.10 17.84
N ASN A 142 -8.29 2.56 17.83
CA ASN A 142 -9.35 1.96 18.65
C ASN A 142 -9.90 0.67 18.03
N LEU A 143 -9.84 0.54 16.71
CA LEU A 143 -10.29 -0.64 15.97
C LEU A 143 -9.12 -1.56 15.61
N PHE A 144 -7.93 -0.99 15.37
CA PHE A 144 -6.79 -1.74 14.92
C PHE A 144 -6.23 -2.65 16.00
N PHE A 145 -6.26 -3.95 15.72
CA PHE A 145 -5.95 -5.00 16.69
C PHE A 145 -4.45 -5.11 17.00
N MET A 146 -3.57 -4.69 16.10
CA MET A 146 -2.11 -4.72 16.30
C MET A 146 -1.57 -3.37 16.78
N LYS A 147 -1.89 -2.99 18.01
CA LYS A 147 -1.35 -1.76 18.60
C LYS A 147 0.18 -1.83 18.70
N ARG A 148 0.85 -0.77 18.26
CA ARG A 148 2.30 -0.57 18.35
C ARG A 148 2.55 0.89 18.68
N ASP A 149 3.42 1.16 19.65
CA ASP A 149 3.70 2.52 20.11
C ASP A 149 4.28 3.41 18.99
N TYR A 150 5.01 2.81 18.05
CA TYR A 150 5.58 3.53 16.91
C TYR A 150 4.59 3.69 15.74
N TYR A 151 3.53 2.90 15.69
CA TYR A 151 2.57 2.93 14.59
C TYR A 151 1.40 3.87 14.94
N THR A 152 1.63 5.16 14.72
CA THR A 152 0.69 6.24 15.08
C THR A 152 0.36 7.11 13.88
N ASN A 153 -0.78 7.80 13.93
CA ASN A 153 -1.14 8.79 12.91
C ASN A 153 -0.14 9.96 12.84
N GLU A 154 0.52 10.29 13.95
CA GLU A 154 1.60 11.28 13.98
C GLU A 154 2.80 10.82 13.14
N ASN A 155 3.27 9.59 13.34
CA ASN A 155 4.37 9.04 12.53
C ASN A 155 3.99 8.84 11.07
N ILE A 156 2.72 8.50 10.78
CA ILE A 156 2.19 8.48 9.41
C ILE A 156 2.25 9.87 8.78
N ASP A 157 1.85 10.92 9.51
CA ASP A 157 1.84 12.30 9.01
C ASP A 157 3.26 12.84 8.78
N LEU A 158 4.19 12.52 9.69
CA LEU A 158 5.61 12.83 9.52
C LEU A 158 6.18 12.11 8.29
N LEU A 159 5.89 10.82 8.13
CA LEU A 159 6.31 10.03 6.98
C LEU A 159 5.77 10.60 5.67
N ASN A 160 4.49 10.94 5.63
CA ASN A 160 3.85 11.59 4.48
C ASN A 160 4.52 12.91 4.11
N THR A 161 4.85 13.74 5.11
CA THR A 161 5.62 14.98 4.90
C THR A 161 7.00 14.70 4.32
N MET A 162 7.68 13.63 4.74
CA MET A 162 8.96 13.23 4.19
C MET A 162 8.85 12.66 2.77
N ILE A 163 7.80 11.88 2.47
CA ILE A 163 7.51 11.36 1.12
C ILE A 163 7.23 12.51 0.15
N GLN A 164 6.45 13.51 0.57
CA GLN A 164 6.15 14.69 -0.25
C GLN A 164 7.43 15.42 -0.68
N LYS A 165 8.45 15.51 0.20
CA LYS A 165 9.74 16.13 -0.13
C LYS A 165 10.56 15.37 -1.18
N LEU A 166 10.13 14.16 -1.58
CA LEU A 166 10.79 13.39 -2.64
C LEU A 166 10.29 13.72 -4.05
N GLU A 167 9.35 14.66 -4.19
CA GLU A 167 8.90 15.16 -5.49
C GLU A 167 10.08 15.69 -6.33
N LYS A 168 10.28 15.07 -7.48
CA LYS A 168 11.29 15.47 -8.48
C LYS A 168 11.04 14.76 -9.80
N ASN A 169 11.59 15.28 -10.89
CA ASN A 169 11.49 14.68 -12.23
C ASN A 169 10.04 14.36 -12.61
N ASN A 170 9.68 13.08 -12.76
CA ASN A 170 8.34 12.59 -13.06
C ASN A 170 7.57 12.06 -11.84
N ALA A 171 8.12 12.18 -10.63
CA ALA A 171 7.45 11.80 -9.38
C ALA A 171 6.67 12.99 -8.77
N ARG A 172 5.42 12.74 -8.40
CA ARG A 172 4.46 13.70 -7.84
C ARG A 172 3.86 13.12 -6.56
N TYR A 173 3.62 13.95 -5.56
CA TYR A 173 2.93 13.55 -4.35
C TYR A 173 1.42 13.67 -4.54
N LEU A 174 0.67 12.68 -4.06
CA LEU A 174 -0.78 12.67 -4.09
C LEU A 174 -1.33 12.55 -2.67
N GLU A 175 -1.94 13.62 -2.19
CA GLU A 175 -2.53 13.68 -0.86
C GLU A 175 -3.89 12.95 -0.81
N LEU A 176 -3.94 11.86 -0.06
CA LEU A 176 -5.15 11.09 0.27
C LEU A 176 -5.49 11.14 1.76
N ASN A 177 -4.48 11.09 2.61
CA ASN A 177 -4.54 10.87 4.06
C ASN A 177 -5.60 11.75 4.73
N LYS A 178 -5.57 13.06 4.47
CA LYS A 178 -6.51 14.02 5.07
C LYS A 178 -7.97 13.74 4.75
N PHE A 179 -8.27 13.12 3.60
CA PHE A 179 -9.64 12.84 3.17
C PHE A 179 -10.25 11.61 3.83
N PHE A 180 -9.42 10.78 4.46
CA PHE A 180 -9.83 9.58 5.20
C PHE A 180 -9.90 9.79 6.71
N LYS A 181 -9.43 10.94 7.20
CA LYS A 181 -9.45 11.28 8.64
C LYS A 181 -10.86 11.66 9.12
N ASP A 182 -11.18 11.25 10.34
CA ASP A 182 -12.29 11.79 11.12
C ASP A 182 -11.87 13.09 11.83
N LYS A 183 -12.78 13.66 12.62
CA LYS A 183 -12.54 14.89 13.40
C LYS A 183 -11.42 14.78 14.44
N ASN A 184 -11.03 13.56 14.81
CA ASN A 184 -9.98 13.26 15.77
C ASN A 184 -8.66 12.87 15.08
N GLY A 185 -8.60 12.92 13.75
CA GLY A 185 -7.42 12.54 12.96
C GLY A 185 -7.22 11.03 12.78
N ASN A 186 -8.20 10.19 13.16
CA ASN A 186 -8.15 8.75 12.94
C ASN A 186 -8.76 8.36 11.59
N LEU A 187 -8.47 7.16 11.09
CA LEU A 187 -9.23 6.61 9.97
C LEU A 187 -10.71 6.57 10.33
N ASN A 188 -11.52 7.24 9.53
CA ASN A 188 -12.96 7.33 9.76
C ASN A 188 -13.57 5.93 9.66
N ILE A 189 -14.30 5.52 10.69
CA ILE A 189 -14.95 4.20 10.79
C ILE A 189 -15.95 3.94 9.66
N LYS A 190 -16.44 4.99 8.98
CA LYS A 190 -17.23 4.83 7.75
C LYS A 190 -16.44 4.07 6.68
N TYR A 191 -15.14 4.29 6.61
CA TYR A 191 -14.27 3.76 5.55
C TYR A 191 -13.55 2.48 5.93
N SER A 192 -13.67 2.00 7.16
CA SER A 192 -12.91 0.84 7.65
C SER A 192 -13.61 0.12 8.78
N SER A 193 -13.57 -1.21 8.76
CA SER A 193 -14.10 -2.07 9.82
C SER A 193 -13.05 -2.55 10.81
N ASP A 194 -11.76 -2.52 10.43
CA ASP A 194 -10.65 -2.99 11.27
C ASP A 194 -9.67 -1.87 11.65
N GLY A 195 -9.92 -0.64 11.21
CA GLY A 195 -9.07 0.51 11.48
C GLY A 195 -7.79 0.61 10.65
N LEU A 196 -7.63 -0.23 9.62
CA LEU A 196 -6.49 -0.18 8.69
C LEU A 196 -6.95 -0.28 7.23
N HIS A 197 -7.68 -1.35 6.90
CA HIS A 197 -8.10 -1.63 5.53
C HIS A 197 -9.37 -0.87 5.17
N LEU A 198 -9.50 -0.55 3.90
CA LEU A 198 -10.69 0.13 3.40
C LEU A 198 -11.81 -0.86 3.11
N ASN A 199 -13.03 -0.47 3.46
CA ASN A 199 -14.24 -1.12 2.98
C ASN A 199 -14.67 -0.50 1.62
N GLY A 200 -15.83 -0.93 1.10
CA GLY A 200 -16.36 -0.42 -0.16
C GLY A 200 -16.53 1.11 -0.19
N ASP A 201 -17.05 1.71 0.89
CA ASP A 201 -17.19 3.17 1.01
C ASP A 201 -15.82 3.87 0.98
N GLY A 202 -14.80 3.28 1.59
CA GLY A 202 -13.44 3.79 1.55
C GLY A 202 -12.86 3.79 0.13
N TYR A 203 -13.04 2.71 -0.62
CA TYR A 203 -12.59 2.65 -2.02
C TYR A 203 -13.38 3.58 -2.95
N GLN A 204 -14.69 3.76 -2.73
CA GLN A 204 -15.46 4.78 -3.47
C GLN A 204 -14.96 6.19 -3.15
N LYS A 205 -14.64 6.48 -1.88
CA LYS A 205 -14.03 7.77 -1.51
C LYS A 205 -12.70 7.99 -2.23
N TRP A 206 -11.87 6.94 -2.38
CA TRP A 206 -10.63 7.00 -3.14
C TRP A 206 -10.89 7.35 -4.61
N LYS A 207 -11.85 6.67 -5.25
CA LYS A 207 -12.28 6.95 -6.63
C LYS A 207 -12.70 8.41 -6.80
N ASP A 208 -13.53 8.93 -5.89
CA ASP A 208 -14.00 10.32 -5.94
C ASP A 208 -12.84 11.32 -5.91
N ILE A 209 -11.84 11.09 -5.06
CA ILE A 209 -10.65 11.96 -4.97
C ILE A 209 -9.90 11.96 -6.30
N PHE A 210 -9.74 10.79 -6.92
CA PHE A 210 -9.05 10.65 -8.20
C PHE A 210 -9.77 11.38 -9.35
N ILE A 211 -11.11 11.26 -9.40
CA ILE A 211 -11.95 11.97 -10.38
C ILE A 211 -11.85 13.48 -10.17
N GLN A 212 -11.99 13.96 -8.93
CA GLN A 212 -11.92 15.39 -8.60
C GLN A 212 -10.55 16.01 -8.93
N ALA A 213 -9.49 15.22 -8.84
CA ALA A 213 -8.13 15.65 -9.14
C ALA A 213 -7.72 15.44 -10.62
N ASN A 214 -8.61 14.94 -11.49
CA ASN A 214 -8.34 14.62 -12.90
C ASN A 214 -7.11 13.69 -13.08
N ILE A 215 -6.99 12.66 -12.23
CA ILE A 215 -5.83 11.76 -12.20
C ILE A 215 -6.00 10.53 -13.12
N ILE A 216 -7.25 10.07 -13.31
CA ILE A 216 -7.59 8.91 -14.11
C ILE A 216 -8.51 9.29 -15.26
#